data_AF-A0A3N4K0Y1-F1
#
_entry.id   AF-A0A3N4K0Y1-F1
#
_cell.length_a   1.000
_cell.length_b   1.000
_cell.length_c   1.000
_cell.angle_alpha   90.00
_cell.angle_beta   90.00
_cell.angle_gamma   90.00
#
_symmetry.space_group_name_H-M   'P 1'
#
loop_
_entity.id
_entity.type
_entity.pdbx_description
1 polymer ?
#
loop_
_entity_poly.entity_id
_entity_poly.type
_entity_poly.pdbx_seq_one_letter_code
_entity_poly.pdbx_strand_id
1 'polypeptide(L)'
;MPLGTKKVFLPNFTLALVRTPHLPPNYVQFIVPLNINKLDLKDYLLHAYNVEVLSVRSFIQQQNIQRAKNKDLNRPKIEWYRPRAIKKMTVELKEPFVYPPEPEDLSP
;
A
#
# COMPACT_ATOMS: atom_id res chain seq x y z
N MET A 1 -17.92 2.18 14.67
CA MET A 1 -16.89 1.10 14.78
C MET A 1 -16.04 1.41 16.00
N PRO A 2 -15.69 0.44 16.86
CA PRO A 2 -14.81 0.73 17.99
C PRO A 2 -13.44 1.16 17.48
N LEU A 3 -12.96 2.30 17.98
CA LEU A 3 -11.62 2.81 17.70
C LEU A 3 -10.59 2.11 18.60
N GLY A 4 -9.34 2.06 18.14
CA GLY A 4 -8.23 1.56 18.95
C GLY A 4 -7.98 2.46 20.16
N THR A 5 -7.58 1.88 21.30
CA THR A 5 -7.22 2.66 22.50
C THR A 5 -5.79 3.20 22.44
N LYS A 6 -4.92 2.56 21.64
CA LYS A 6 -3.51 2.96 21.48
C LYS A 6 -3.40 4.15 20.54
N LYS A 7 -3.06 5.31 21.09
CA LYS A 7 -2.87 6.55 20.34
C LYS A 7 -1.47 6.60 19.70
N VAL A 8 -1.42 6.87 18.41
CA VAL A 8 -0.18 7.10 17.66
C VAL A 8 -0.23 8.53 17.12
N PHE A 9 0.54 9.42 17.73
CA PHE A 9 0.51 10.85 17.37
C PHE A 9 1.36 11.17 16.14
N LEU A 10 2.46 10.44 15.95
CA LEU A 10 3.42 10.66 14.86
C LEU A 10 3.64 9.34 14.09
N PRO A 11 2.69 8.94 13.23
CA PRO A 11 2.84 7.74 12.42
C PRO A 11 4.01 7.88 11.44
N ASN A 12 4.95 6.93 11.48
CA ASN A 12 6.07 6.86 10.54
C ASN A 12 5.86 5.72 9.54
N PHE A 13 5.04 5.98 8.52
CA PHE A 13 4.86 5.08 7.39
C PHE A 13 4.40 5.82 6.14
N THR A 14 4.57 5.18 5.00
CA THR A 14 4.09 5.69 3.71
C THR A 14 3.04 4.75 3.16
N LEU A 15 1.92 5.29 2.70
CA LEU A 15 0.91 4.56 1.93
C LEU A 15 0.99 5.04 0.48
N ALA A 16 0.99 4.12 -0.47
CA ALA A 16 0.92 4.46 -1.87
C ALA A 16 -0.42 4.00 -2.44
N LEU A 17 -1.22 4.96 -2.95
CA LEU A 17 -2.45 4.68 -3.68
C LEU A 17 -2.09 4.17 -5.09
N VAL A 18 -2.58 2.99 -5.45
CA VAL A 18 -2.29 2.33 -6.72
C VAL A 18 -3.48 2.41 -7.65
N ARG A 19 -3.24 2.88 -8.87
CA ARG A 19 -4.24 2.92 -9.94
C ARG A 19 -4.64 1.49 -10.33
N THR A 20 -5.93 1.17 -10.16
CA THR A 20 -6.50 -0.16 -10.42
C THR A 20 -7.75 -0.05 -11.30
N PRO A 21 -7.59 0.08 -12.63
CA PRO A 21 -8.74 0.29 -13.54
C PRO A 21 -9.67 -0.92 -13.64
N HIS A 22 -9.21 -2.11 -13.25
CA HIS A 22 -10.00 -3.33 -13.27
C HIS A 22 -10.92 -3.49 -12.05
N LEU A 23 -10.78 -2.63 -11.03
CA LEU A 23 -11.62 -2.65 -9.83
C LEU A 23 -12.84 -1.73 -10.04
N PRO A 24 -13.99 -2.04 -9.43
CA PRO A 24 -15.11 -1.12 -9.41
C PRO A 24 -14.74 0.21 -8.71
N PRO A 25 -15.44 1.32 -8.99
CA PRO A 25 -15.13 2.64 -8.41
C PRO A 25 -15.15 2.70 -6.88
N ASN A 26 -15.87 1.79 -6.23
CA ASN A 26 -15.90 1.70 -4.77
C ASN A 26 -14.66 1.01 -4.18
N TYR A 27 -13.80 0.42 -5.02
CA TYR A 27 -12.64 -0.33 -4.59
C TYR A 27 -11.35 0.36 -5.02
N VAL A 28 -10.51 0.66 -4.04
CA VAL A 28 -9.17 1.21 -4.26
C VAL A 28 -8.12 0.30 -3.65
N GLN A 29 -6.89 0.34 -4.18
CA GLN A 29 -5.79 -0.48 -3.66
C GLN A 29 -4.65 0.40 -3.17
N PHE A 30 -4.13 0.06 -1.99
CA PHE A 30 -2.96 0.68 -1.41
C PHE A 30 -1.81 -0.32 -1.29
N ILE A 31 -0.59 0.12 -1.59
CA ILE A 31 0.62 -0.54 -1.11
C ILE A 31 0.92 0.03 0.27
N VAL A 32 1.08 -0.87 1.23
CA VAL A 32 1.28 -0.52 2.63
C VAL A 32 2.51 -1.25 3.19
N PRO A 33 3.13 -0.74 4.26
CA PRO A 33 4.20 -1.47 4.94
C PRO A 33 3.70 -2.79 5.54
N LEU A 34 4.60 -3.78 5.61
CA LEU A 34 4.26 -5.14 6.06
C LEU A 34 3.66 -5.20 7.48
N ASN A 35 4.07 -4.27 8.34
CA ASN A 35 3.67 -4.15 9.75
C ASN A 35 2.27 -3.52 9.95
N ILE A 36 1.66 -2.88 8.94
CA ILE A 36 0.35 -2.23 9.07
C ILE A 36 -0.78 -3.25 9.02
N ASN A 37 -1.73 -3.19 9.96
CA ASN A 37 -2.92 -4.05 9.97
C ASN A 37 -4.12 -3.42 9.22
N LYS A 38 -5.14 -4.22 8.92
CA LYS A 38 -6.39 -3.77 8.28
C LYS A 38 -7.10 -2.68 9.10
N LEU A 39 -7.11 -2.86 10.42
CA LEU A 39 -7.74 -1.92 11.35
C LEU A 39 -6.98 -0.59 11.37
N ASP A 40 -5.65 -0.64 11.36
CA ASP A 40 -4.80 0.55 11.33
C ASP A 40 -5.02 1.36 10.04
N LEU A 41 -5.13 0.69 8.89
CA LEU A 41 -5.39 1.38 7.63
C LEU A 41 -6.77 2.06 7.63
N LYS A 42 -7.80 1.37 8.15
CA LYS A 42 -9.16 1.91 8.24
C LYS A 42 -9.22 3.12 9.18
N ASP A 43 -8.57 3.03 10.33
CA ASP A 43 -8.46 4.13 11.30
C ASP A 43 -7.70 5.32 10.71
N TYR A 44 -6.58 5.05 10.03
CA TYR A 44 -5.75 6.08 9.43
C TYR A 44 -6.47 6.82 8.30
N LEU A 45 -7.17 6.12 7.41
CA LEU A 45 -7.93 6.76 6.33
C LEU A 45 -9.06 7.64 6.87
N LEU A 46 -9.72 7.22 7.95
CA LEU A 46 -10.75 8.02 8.61
C LEU A 46 -10.17 9.26 9.28
N HIS A 47 -9.12 9.13 10.10
CA HIS A 47 -8.60 10.24 10.90
C HIS A 47 -7.69 11.20 10.14
N ALA A 48 -6.87 10.70 9.20
CA ALA A 48 -5.93 11.53 8.46
C ALA A 48 -6.51 12.09 7.16
N TYR A 49 -7.42 11.37 6.50
CA TYR A 49 -7.98 11.74 5.19
C TYR A 49 -9.50 11.93 5.19
N ASN A 50 -10.19 11.72 6.31
CA ASN A 50 -11.65 11.80 6.40
C ASN A 50 -12.39 10.87 5.41
N VAL A 51 -11.83 9.69 5.13
CA VAL A 51 -12.41 8.72 4.20
C VAL A 51 -13.11 7.61 4.96
N GLU A 52 -14.41 7.47 4.73
CA GLU A 52 -15.20 6.38 5.30
C GLU A 52 -14.99 5.06 4.51
N VAL A 53 -14.54 4.04 5.24
CA VAL A 53 -14.25 2.70 4.68
C VAL A 53 -15.25 1.68 5.22
N LEU A 54 -15.84 0.89 4.33
CA LEU A 54 -16.72 -0.22 4.68
C LEU A 54 -15.87 -1.42 5.10
N SER A 55 -15.01 -1.91 4.20
CA SER A 55 -14.24 -3.14 4.36
C SER A 55 -12.80 -2.99 3.88
N VAL A 56 -11.88 -3.79 4.44
CA VAL A 56 -10.47 -3.85 4.04
C VAL A 56 -10.05 -5.30 3.85
N ARG A 57 -9.54 -5.62 2.66
CA ARG A 57 -8.92 -6.91 2.34
C ARG A 57 -7.43 -6.71 2.18
N SER A 58 -6.62 -7.52 2.85
CA SER A 58 -5.15 -7.47 2.76
C SER A 58 -4.61 -8.76 2.15
N PHE A 59 -3.60 -8.64 1.30
CA PHE A 59 -2.79 -9.78 0.87
C PHE A 59 -1.31 -9.39 0.80
N ILE A 60 -0.45 -10.39 0.98
CA ILE A 60 1.00 -10.22 0.91
C ILE A 60 1.46 -10.90 -0.37
N GLN A 61 2.01 -10.11 -1.29
CA GLN A 61 2.57 -10.58 -2.55
C GLN A 61 4.05 -10.86 -2.36
N GLN A 62 4.42 -12.14 -2.45
CA GLN A 62 5.82 -12.55 -2.42
C GLN A 62 6.50 -12.13 -3.74
N GLN A 63 7.69 -11.53 -3.65
CA GLN A 63 8.46 -11.15 -4.82
C GLN A 63 9.29 -12.34 -5.33
N ASN A 64 9.56 -12.37 -6.64
CA ASN A 64 10.43 -13.37 -7.25
C ASN A 64 11.86 -13.27 -6.71
N ILE A 65 12.58 -14.40 -6.70
CA ILE A 65 13.99 -14.43 -6.32
C ILE A 65 14.77 -13.60 -7.34
N GLN A 66 15.62 -12.70 -6.85
CA GLN A 66 16.47 -11.85 -7.67
C GLN A 66 17.93 -12.20 -7.45
N ARG A 67 18.73 -12.03 -8.49
CA ARG A 67 20.18 -12.13 -8.38
C ARG A 67 20.72 -10.82 -7.81
N ALA A 68 21.59 -10.87 -6.80
CA ALA A 68 22.24 -9.66 -6.31
C ALA A 68 23.07 -9.02 -7.43
N LYS A 69 22.78 -7.74 -7.73
CA LYS A 69 23.64 -6.97 -8.63
C LYS A 69 24.92 -6.62 -7.87
N ASN A 70 26.07 -6.92 -8.46
CA ASN A 70 27.44 -6.75 -7.94
C ASN A 70 27.87 -5.31 -7.57
N LYS A 71 26.95 -4.40 -7.18
CA LYS A 71 27.27 -2.98 -6.92
C LYS A 71 27.48 -2.59 -5.46
N ASP A 72 27.16 -3.44 -4.50
CA ASP A 72 27.48 -3.18 -3.09
C ASP A 72 28.77 -3.91 -2.69
N LEU A 73 29.89 -3.27 -2.99
CA LEU A 73 31.24 -3.61 -2.52
C LEU A 73 31.26 -3.57 -0.98
N ASN A 74 30.89 -4.67 -0.30
CA ASN A 74 31.30 -5.05 1.08
C ASN A 74 30.47 -6.20 1.70
N ARG A 75 29.59 -6.88 0.96
CA ARG A 75 28.88 -8.06 1.48
C ARG A 75 29.35 -9.34 0.79
N PRO A 76 29.50 -10.47 1.54
CA PRO A 76 29.73 -11.76 0.91
C PRO A 76 28.63 -12.02 -0.12
N LYS A 77 29.06 -12.56 -1.26
CA LYS A 77 28.36 -12.73 -2.52
C LYS A 77 27.08 -13.57 -2.37
N ILE A 78 26.01 -13.03 -1.81
CA ILE A 78 24.69 -13.69 -1.83
C ILE A 78 24.19 -13.59 -3.26
N GLU A 79 24.47 -14.60 -4.08
CA GLU A 79 24.14 -14.55 -5.51
C GLU A 79 22.63 -14.48 -5.75
N TRP A 80 21.82 -15.17 -4.94
CA TRP A 80 20.37 -15.18 -5.06
C TRP A 80 19.72 -14.80 -3.73
N TYR A 81 18.83 -13.82 -3.74
CA TYR A 81 18.05 -13.44 -2.58
C TYR A 81 16.60 -13.19 -2.96
N ARG A 82 15.70 -13.34 -1.99
CA ARG A 82 14.30 -12.93 -2.17
C ARG A 82 14.13 -11.52 -1.61
N PRO A 83 13.69 -10.55 -2.42
CA PRO A 83 13.32 -9.23 -1.92
C PRO A 83 12.18 -9.28 -0.90
N ARG A 84 12.00 -8.19 -0.15
CA ARG A 84 10.90 -8.07 0.82
C ARG A 84 9.56 -8.18 0.12
N ALA A 85 8.62 -8.90 0.72
CA ALA A 85 7.27 -9.01 0.19
C ALA A 85 6.54 -7.66 0.19
N ILE A 86 5.64 -7.46 -0.77
CA ILE A 86 4.81 -6.26 -0.87
C ILE A 86 3.45 -6.56 -0.26
N LYS A 87 3.02 -5.76 0.70
CA LYS A 87 1.65 -5.85 1.23
C LYS A 87 0.74 -4.92 0.45
N LYS A 88 -0.33 -5.48 -0.10
CA LYS A 88 -1.38 -4.74 -0.78
C LYS A 88 -2.66 -4.85 0.02
N MET A 89 -3.36 -3.73 0.16
CA MET A 89 -4.67 -3.67 0.79
C MET A 89 -5.68 -3.08 -0.16
N THR A 90 -6.74 -3.83 -0.44
CA THR A 90 -7.90 -3.36 -1.20
C THR A 90 -8.94 -2.87 -0.20
N VAL A 91 -9.42 -1.65 -0.41
CA VAL A 91 -10.30 -0.92 0.48
C VAL A 91 -11.61 -0.68 -0.25
N GLU A 92 -12.72 -1.01 0.41
CA GLU A 92 -14.07 -0.70 -0.05
C GLU A 92 -14.49 0.64 0.56
N LEU A 93 -14.62 1.65 -0.29
CA LEU A 93 -15.01 3.01 0.05
C LEU A 93 -16.53 3.11 0.14
N LYS A 94 -17.00 3.98 1.04
CA LYS A 94 -18.42 4.36 1.08
C LYS A 94 -18.82 5.23 -0.11
N GLU A 95 -17.93 6.15 -0.51
CA GLU A 95 -18.11 7.01 -1.66
C GLU A 95 -17.22 6.52 -2.82
N PRO A 96 -17.75 6.42 -4.05
CA PRO A 96 -16.98 5.97 -5.21
C PRO A 96 -15.86 6.96 -5.53
N PHE A 97 -14.72 6.42 -5.98
CA PHE A 97 -13.59 7.21 -6.45
C PHE A 97 -13.17 6.74 -7.85
N VAL A 98 -12.96 7.71 -8.75
CA VAL A 98 -12.45 7.47 -10.09
C VAL A 98 -11.18 8.29 -10.29
N TYR A 99 -10.14 7.64 -10.79
CA TYR A 99 -8.88 8.32 -11.09
C TYR A 99 -9.05 9.31 -12.25
N PRO A 100 -8.36 10.46 -12.21
CA PRO A 100 -8.31 11.35 -13.35
C PRO A 100 -7.67 10.64 -14.56
N PRO A 101 -8.04 11.01 -15.80
CA PRO A 101 -7.39 10.46 -17.00
C PRO A 101 -5.88 10.69 -16.97
N GLU A 102 -5.13 9.82 -17.64
CA GLU A 102 -3.70 10.03 -17.80
C GLU A 102 -3.44 11.25 -18.70
N PRO A 103 -2.39 12.03 -18.42
CA PRO A 103 -2.04 13.16 -19.28
C PRO A 103 -1.62 12.65 -20.67
N GLU A 104 -2.08 13.34 -21.72
CA GLU A 104 -1.77 12.99 -23.11
C GLU A 104 -0.31 13.34 -23.47
N ASP A 105 0.21 14.45 -22.94
CA ASP A 105 1.58 14.90 -23.15
C ASP A 105 2.49 14.51 -21.97
N LEU A 106 3.42 13.59 -22.23
CA LEU A 106 4.44 13.12 -21.29
C LEU A 106 5.80 13.83 -21.47
N SER A 107 5.78 14.99 -22.13
CA SER A 107 6.99 15.78 -22.42
C SER A 107 7.50 16.43 -21.12
N PRO A 108 8.82 16.39 -20.84
CA PRO A 108 9.41 16.97 -19.63
C PRO A 108 9.39 18.50 -19.60
#